data_AF-A0A8R1J220-F1
#
_entry.id   AF-A0A8R1J220-F1
#
_cell.length_a   1.000
_cell.length_b   1.000
_cell.length_c   1.000
_cell.angle_alpha   90.00
_cell.angle_beta   90.00
_cell.angle_gamma   90.00
#
_symmetry.space_group_name_H-M   'P 1'
#
loop_
_entity.id
_entity.type
_entity.pdbx_description
1 polymer ?
#
loop_
_entity_poly.entity_id
_entity_poly.type
_entity_poly.pdbx_seq_one_letter_code
_entity_poly.pdbx_strand_id
1 'polypeptide(L)'
;MFSQMTLKETSTIARDLNVYLEDFLAASGLTLLTELLNKCHLQYTLEQPALFFLYALRALLNSPNGRAAVLQDEQHVLVSIARAVDFRDFKCKNSES
;
A
#
# COMPACT_ATOMS: atom_id res chain seq x y z
N MET A 1 31.06 6.62 -8.73
CA MET A 1 30.32 7.08 -9.92
C MET A 1 28.84 6.83 -9.66
N PHE A 2 28.21 7.64 -8.80
CA PHE A 2 26.77 7.59 -8.54
C PHE A 2 26.12 8.69 -9.37
N SER A 3 25.18 8.27 -10.21
CA SER A 3 24.47 9.09 -11.20
C SER A 3 23.76 10.27 -10.52
N GLN A 4 24.02 11.48 -11.01
CA GLN A 4 23.17 12.63 -10.75
C GLN A 4 21.86 12.42 -11.50
N MET A 5 20.91 11.73 -10.86
CA MET A 5 19.51 11.85 -11.24
C MET A 5 19.13 13.31 -11.01
N THR A 6 18.93 14.07 -12.09
CA THR A 6 18.70 15.50 -11.97
C THR A 6 17.33 15.76 -11.35
N LEU A 7 17.22 16.76 -10.46
CA LEU A 7 15.96 17.13 -9.75
C LEU A 7 14.74 17.22 -10.70
N LYS A 8 14.99 17.55 -11.96
CA LYS A 8 13.98 17.61 -13.03
C LYS A 8 13.41 16.23 -13.39
N GLU A 9 14.27 15.23 -13.56
CA GLU A 9 13.87 13.83 -13.81
C GLU A 9 13.12 13.26 -12.61
N THR A 10 13.57 13.57 -11.38
CA THR A 10 12.87 13.18 -10.15
C THR A 10 11.48 13.81 -10.06
N SER A 11 11.35 15.08 -10.46
CA SER A 11 10.06 15.78 -10.47
C SER A 11 9.08 15.24 -11.51
N THR A 12 9.57 14.85 -12.70
CA THR A 12 8.74 14.22 -13.75
C THR A 12 8.25 12.85 -13.29
N ILE A 13 9.15 12.02 -12.76
CA ILE A 13 8.78 10.69 -12.24
C ILE A 13 7.79 10.80 -11.08
N ALA A 14 7.99 11.74 -10.16
CA ALA A 14 7.05 11.97 -9.06
C ALA A 14 5.68 12.46 -9.56
N ARG A 15 5.65 13.27 -10.62
CA ARG A 15 4.41 13.75 -11.25
C ARG A 15 3.68 12.62 -11.95
N ASP A 16 4.38 11.80 -12.72
CA ASP A 16 3.81 10.64 -13.39
C ASP A 16 3.26 9.64 -12.37
N LEU A 17 4.01 9.39 -11.28
CA LEU A 17 3.56 8.52 -10.18
C LEU A 17 2.29 9.05 -9.48
N ASN A 18 2.15 10.36 -9.33
CA ASN A 18 0.93 10.97 -8.80
C ASN A 18 -0.26 10.82 -9.76
N VAL A 19 -0.05 10.92 -11.07
CA VAL A 19 -1.12 10.68 -12.07
C VAL A 19 -1.59 9.22 -12.01
N TYR A 20 -0.66 8.26 -11.96
CA TYR A 20 -1.01 6.84 -11.83
C TYR A 20 -1.77 6.54 -10.52
N LEU A 21 -1.42 7.23 -9.43
CA LEU A 21 -2.12 7.11 -8.17
C LEU A 21 -3.55 7.64 -8.25
N GLU A 22 -3.76 8.80 -8.86
CA GLU A 22 -5.08 9.38 -9.04
C GLU A 22 -5.97 8.49 -9.93
N ASP A 23 -5.43 7.98 -11.03
CA ASP A 23 -6.12 7.03 -11.90
C ASP A 23 -6.48 5.73 -11.16
N PHE A 24 -5.55 5.22 -10.34
CA PHE A 24 -5.78 4.05 -9.51
C PHE A 24 -6.91 4.27 -8.49
N LEU A 25 -6.91 5.41 -7.81
CA LEU A 25 -7.96 5.76 -6.84
C LEU A 25 -9.31 5.98 -7.52
N ALA A 26 -9.32 6.67 -8.67
CA ALA A 26 -10.53 6.88 -9.48
C ALA A 26 -11.11 5.54 -9.99
N ALA A 27 -10.26 4.55 -10.28
CA ALA A 27 -10.66 3.21 -10.67
C ALA A 27 -11.09 2.31 -9.49
N SER A 28 -11.36 2.87 -8.30
CA SER A 28 -11.71 2.11 -7.08
C SER A 28 -10.63 1.12 -6.64
N GLY A 29 -9.37 1.40 -6.96
CA GLY A 29 -8.25 0.52 -6.66
C GLY A 29 -8.07 0.27 -5.15
N LEU A 30 -8.40 1.26 -4.31
CA LEU A 30 -8.35 1.12 -2.84
C LEU A 30 -9.37 0.08 -2.34
N THR A 31 -10.59 0.11 -2.87
CA THR A 31 -11.63 -0.89 -2.58
C THR A 31 -11.17 -2.29 -2.98
N LEU A 32 -10.65 -2.43 -4.21
CA LEU A 32 -10.14 -3.71 -4.69
C LEU A 32 -8.99 -4.25 -3.80
N LEU A 33 -8.02 -3.41 -3.43
CA LEU A 33 -6.94 -3.80 -2.52
C LEU A 33 -7.47 -4.27 -1.17
N THR A 34 -8.47 -3.57 -0.63
CA THR A 34 -9.08 -3.89 0.66
C THR A 34 -9.82 -5.23 0.61
N GLU A 35 -10.59 -5.48 -0.46
CA GLU A 35 -11.25 -6.76 -0.68
C GLU A 35 -10.27 -7.92 -0.85
N LEU A 36 -9.20 -7.73 -1.61
CA LEU A 36 -8.17 -8.74 -1.82
C LEU A 36 -7.45 -9.09 -0.50
N LEU A 37 -7.09 -8.08 0.29
CA LEU A 37 -6.51 -8.28 1.62
C LEU A 37 -7.50 -9.03 2.55
N ASN A 38 -8.78 -8.66 2.51
CA ASN A 38 -9.82 -9.36 3.28
C ASN A 38 -9.99 -10.83 2.86
N LYS A 39 -9.86 -11.14 1.56
CA LYS A 39 -9.85 -12.54 1.08
C LYS A 39 -8.65 -13.31 1.62
N CYS A 40 -7.49 -12.67 1.74
CA CYS A 40 -6.33 -13.30 2.36
C CYS A 40 -6.56 -13.62 3.84
N HIS A 41 -7.27 -12.76 4.58
CA HIS A 41 -7.64 -13.04 5.98
C HIS A 41 -8.53 -14.28 6.15
N LEU A 42 -9.28 -14.68 5.11
CA LEU A 42 -10.13 -15.85 5.14
C LEU A 42 -9.38 -17.16 4.81
N GLN A 43 -8.15 -17.05 4.26
CA GLN A 43 -7.39 -18.20 3.76
C GLN A 43 -5.93 -18.13 4.23
N TYR A 44 -5.58 -18.96 5.21
CA TYR A 44 -4.22 -19.04 5.79
C TYR A 44 -3.10 -19.38 4.79
N THR A 45 -3.42 -19.84 3.57
CA THR A 45 -2.42 -20.08 2.51
C THR A 45 -2.02 -18.83 1.74
N LEU A 46 -2.68 -17.69 1.98
CA LEU A 46 -2.49 -16.45 1.23
C LEU A 46 -1.65 -15.38 1.98
N GLU A 47 -0.81 -15.77 2.95
CA GLU A 47 0.05 -14.83 3.68
C GLU A 47 1.02 -14.09 2.75
N GLN A 48 1.63 -14.78 1.78
CA GLN A 48 2.54 -14.15 0.81
C GLN A 48 1.83 -13.12 -0.09
N PRO A 49 0.68 -13.43 -0.73
CA PRO A 49 -0.16 -12.44 -1.41
C PRO A 49 -0.55 -11.24 -0.54
N ALA A 50 -0.94 -11.48 0.72
CA ALA A 50 -1.31 -10.41 1.64
C ALA A 50 -0.17 -9.40 1.84
N LEU A 51 1.09 -9.85 1.81
CA LEU A 51 2.25 -8.98 1.97
C LEU A 51 2.36 -7.96 0.83
N PHE A 52 2.11 -8.39 -0.40
CA PHE A 52 2.13 -7.50 -1.56
C PHE A 52 1.04 -6.43 -1.46
N PHE A 53 -0.15 -6.79 -1.00
CA PHE A 53 -1.24 -5.83 -0.78
C PHE A 53 -0.90 -4.84 0.35
N LEU A 54 -0.28 -5.30 1.43
CA LEU A 54 0.20 -4.42 2.49
C LEU A 54 1.30 -3.46 2.03
N TYR A 55 2.21 -3.89 1.15
CA TYR A 55 3.19 -2.99 0.55
C TYR A 55 2.56 -1.94 -0.36
N ALA A 56 1.54 -2.31 -1.15
CA ALA A 56 0.77 -1.35 -1.93
C ALA A 56 0.07 -0.32 -1.02
N LEU A 57 -0.58 -0.78 0.06
CA LEU A 57 -1.23 0.10 1.05
C LEU A 57 -0.21 1.00 1.77
N ARG A 58 0.99 0.50 2.07
CA ARG A 58 2.10 1.31 2.60
C ARG A 58 2.52 2.40 1.63
N ALA A 59 2.60 2.09 0.33
CA ALA A 59 2.92 3.09 -0.69
C ALA A 59 1.85 4.19 -0.76
N LEU A 60 0.56 3.82 -0.68
CA LEU A 60 -0.54 4.78 -0.61
C LEU A 60 -0.44 5.70 0.61
N LEU A 61 -0.19 5.14 1.81
CA LEU A 61 -0.02 5.89 3.05
C LEU A 61 1.19 6.86 3.03
N ASN A 62 2.19 6.57 2.20
CA ASN A 62 3.35 7.44 2.00
C ASN A 62 3.11 8.58 1.00
N SER A 63 2.00 8.54 0.24
CA SER A 63 1.57 9.63 -0.63
C SER A 63 0.53 10.52 0.07
N PRO A 64 0.57 11.86 -0.07
CA PRO A 64 -0.45 12.74 0.50
C PRO A 64 -1.88 12.38 0.07
N ASN A 65 -2.10 12.15 -1.24
CA ASN A 65 -3.41 11.83 -1.80
C ASN A 65 -3.85 10.41 -1.42
N GLY A 66 -2.93 9.45 -1.48
CA GLY A 66 -3.20 8.07 -1.08
C GLY A 66 -3.53 7.95 0.40
N ARG A 67 -2.81 8.68 1.26
CA ARG A 67 -3.09 8.77 2.69
C ARG A 67 -4.44 9.39 2.97
N ALA A 68 -4.80 10.49 2.28
CA ALA A 68 -6.12 11.10 2.42
C ALA A 68 -7.23 10.09 2.06
N ALA A 69 -7.08 9.39 0.93
CA ALA A 69 -8.03 8.37 0.51
C ALA A 69 -8.16 7.22 1.54
N VAL A 70 -7.05 6.72 2.07
CA VAL A 70 -7.04 5.65 3.08
C VAL A 70 -7.67 6.09 4.41
N LEU A 71 -7.44 7.33 4.85
CA LEU A 71 -7.97 7.85 6.12
C LEU A 71 -9.46 8.23 6.03
N GLN A 72 -9.93 8.61 4.84
CA GLN A 72 -11.33 8.95 4.59
C GLN A 72 -12.16 7.76 4.11
N ASP A 73 -11.54 6.58 3.95
CA ASP A 73 -12.20 5.38 3.46
C ASP A 73 -13.27 4.88 4.44
N GLU A 74 -14.51 4.83 3.97
CA GLU A 74 -15.65 4.30 4.72
C GLU A 74 -15.65 2.77 4.78
N GLN A 75 -14.86 2.10 3.95
CA GLN A 75 -14.77 0.64 3.88
C GLN A 75 -13.81 0.02 4.90
N HIS A 76 -13.33 0.82 5.84
CA HIS A 76 -12.49 0.38 6.96
C HIS A 76 -11.18 -0.30 6.51
N VAL A 77 -10.53 0.18 5.45
CA VAL A 77 -9.21 -0.33 5.03
C VAL A 77 -8.19 -0.40 6.16
N LEU A 78 -8.23 0.55 7.10
CA LEU A 78 -7.37 0.55 8.29
C LEU A 78 -7.61 -0.65 9.21
N VAL A 79 -8.87 -1.11 9.32
CA VAL A 79 -9.21 -2.33 10.07
C VAL A 79 -8.67 -3.56 9.35
N SER A 80 -8.79 -3.61 8.02
CA SER A 80 -8.20 -4.70 7.22
C SER A 80 -6.67 -4.76 7.34
N ILE A 81 -6.00 -3.60 7.41
CA ILE A 81 -4.56 -3.51 7.70
C ILE A 81 -4.26 -4.00 9.11
N ALA A 82 -5.01 -3.53 10.11
CA ALA A 82 -4.79 -3.92 11.51
C ALA A 82 -4.95 -5.44 11.71
N ARG A 83 -5.95 -6.07 11.06
CA ARG A 83 -6.14 -7.52 11.10
C ARG A 83 -4.98 -8.31 10.50
N ALA A 84 -4.14 -7.69 9.67
CA ALA A 84 -2.99 -8.36 9.10
C ALA A 84 -1.89 -8.68 10.12
N VAL A 85 -1.91 -8.10 11.32
CA VAL A 85 -0.99 -8.51 12.39
C VAL A 85 -1.17 -9.98 12.81
N ASP A 86 -2.32 -10.58 12.49
CA ASP A 86 -2.63 -11.97 12.82
C ASP A 86 -1.97 -12.98 11.86
N PHE A 87 -1.41 -12.54 10.73
CA PHE A 87 -0.66 -13.42 9.84
C PHE A 87 0.66 -13.85 10.49
N ARG A 88 0.96 -15.15 10.41
CA ARG A 88 2.05 -15.76 11.20
C ARG A 88 3.43 -15.31 10.74
N ASP A 89 3.58 -15.11 9.43
CA ASP A 89 4.84 -14.67 8.81
C ASP A 89 5.04 -13.15 8.80
N PHE A 90 4.06 -12.35 9.25
CA PHE A 90 4.22 -10.89 9.36
C PHE A 90 4.86 -10.44 10.66
N LYS A 91 5.58 -11.35 11.33
CA LYS A 91 6.60 -10.97 12.31
C LYS A 91 7.72 -10.19 11.60
N CYS A 92 7.44 -8.93 11.27
CA CYS A 92 8.35 -7.82 11.49
C CYS A 92 8.65 -7.79 13.00
N LYS A 93 9.30 -8.82 13.53
CA LYS A 93 10.06 -8.64 14.76
C LYS A 93 11.08 -7.59 14.38
N ASN A 94 10.98 -6.43 15.03
CA ASN A 94 12.08 -5.50 15.19
C ASN A 94 13.34 -6.34 15.45
N SER A 95 14.14 -6.54 14.41
CA SER A 95 15.51 -7.00 14.58
C SER A 95 16.25 -5.80 15.12
N GLU A 96 16.12 -5.58 16.43
CA GLU A 96 17.20 -4.99 17.18
C GLU A 96 18.42 -5.89 16.96
N SER A 97 19.45 -5.32 16.35
CA SER A 97 20.80 -5.85 16.22
C SER A 97 21.76 -4.68 16.34
#